data_AF-A0A511AV39-F1
#
_entry.id   AF-A0A511AV39-F1
#
_cell.length_a   1.000
_cell.length_b   1.000
_cell.length_c   1.000
_cell.angle_alpha   90.00
_cell.angle_beta   90.00
_cell.angle_gamma   90.00
#
_symmetry.space_group_name_H-M   'P 1'
#
loop_
_entity.id
_entity.type
_entity.pdbx_description
1 polymer ?
#
loop_
_entity_poly.entity_id
_entity_poly.type
_entity_poly.pdbx_seq_one_letter_code
_entity_poly.pdbx_strand_id
1 'polypeptide(L)'
;MSDELKNKDLKCIGCGALLQSEDEHQSGYLPASVLGKKSSEELIYCKRCFRLRHYNEVQDIELDDDDFLNMLHELSAENALIVNVVDLFDFSGSIILGIQRFAGSNPILIVANKSDLLPKSLQEGKVRQWVTEQVHSYGIRPQNVYLTSALNKQSVEKFMEELDKERQGKDVYVVGTTNVGKSTLINQIISIAADTENTITTSYFPGTTLGKIEIPLDDDKVLVDTPGIIQKSQLSHYLDAEDLKIVTPRKEVKPKNYQLNVDQTLFFGGLARFDYLMGRGKTSFVCYMSNELYIHRTKTEKADELYETQRGKLLTPPNSESSVELPELKRYEFKIKEPSDIVFSGLGWVSIDAIDITVAGWAPLGVDVTIRKQLI
;
A
#
# COMPACT_ATOMS: atom_id res chain seq x y z
N MET A 1 -14.84 50.80 19.04
CA MET A 1 -13.41 50.54 19.33
C MET A 1 -13.35 49.83 20.67
N SER A 2 -13.14 48.53 20.77
CA SER A 2 -12.79 47.49 19.79
C SER A 2 -13.07 46.16 20.49
N ASP A 3 -14.00 45.37 19.94
CA ASP A 3 -14.27 43.99 20.34
C ASP A 3 -13.15 43.06 19.82
N GLU A 4 -11.92 43.28 20.28
CA GLU A 4 -10.70 42.60 19.75
C GLU A 4 -10.08 41.59 20.72
N LEU A 5 -10.84 41.04 21.68
CA LEU A 5 -10.26 40.24 22.78
C LEU A 5 -10.83 38.82 22.95
N LYS A 6 -11.38 38.18 21.91
CA LYS A 6 -11.80 36.76 21.98
C LYS A 6 -11.45 35.94 20.73
N ASN A 7 -10.17 35.74 20.48
CA ASN A 7 -9.70 34.51 19.86
C ASN A 7 -8.38 34.15 20.54
N LYS A 8 -8.48 33.49 21.70
CA LYS A 8 -7.32 32.83 22.28
C LYS A 8 -6.94 31.71 21.31
N ASP A 9 -5.69 31.72 20.89
CA ASP A 9 -4.98 30.70 20.12
C ASP A 9 -5.17 29.29 20.71
N LEU A 10 -6.33 28.68 20.42
CA LEU A 10 -6.64 27.32 20.83
C LEU A 10 -5.69 26.39 20.08
N LYS A 11 -4.89 25.62 20.81
CA LYS A 11 -3.95 24.65 20.24
C LYS A 11 -4.44 23.24 20.48
N CYS A 12 -4.24 22.39 19.48
CA CYS A 12 -4.44 20.95 19.62
C CYS A 12 -3.46 20.40 20.66
N ILE A 13 -3.96 19.69 21.66
CA ILE A 13 -3.10 19.08 22.69
C ILE A 13 -2.33 17.85 22.17
N GLY A 14 -2.72 17.31 21.01
CA GLY A 14 -2.04 16.17 20.39
C GLY A 14 -0.86 16.55 19.50
N CYS A 15 -0.99 17.57 18.65
CA CYS A 15 0.06 17.98 17.69
C CYS A 15 0.57 19.40 17.88
N GLY A 16 0.03 20.17 18.83
CA GLY A 16 0.45 21.56 19.09
C GLY A 16 0.00 22.60 18.05
N ALA A 17 -0.63 22.18 16.95
CA ALA A 17 -1.10 23.08 15.90
C ALA A 17 -2.25 23.99 16.38
N LEU A 18 -2.32 25.21 15.82
CA LEU A 18 -3.46 26.12 16.00
C LEU A 18 -4.73 25.48 15.45
N LEU A 19 -5.79 25.45 16.25
CA LEU A 19 -7.07 24.91 15.82
C LEU A 19 -7.74 25.85 14.82
N GLN A 20 -8.13 25.29 13.70
CA GLN A 20 -8.79 26.00 12.60
C GLN A 20 -9.96 25.18 12.06
N SER A 21 -10.90 25.82 11.38
CA SER A 21 -12.07 25.16 10.79
C SER A 21 -12.27 25.50 9.30
N GLU A 22 -11.26 26.06 8.65
CA GLU A 22 -11.29 26.56 7.28
C GLU A 22 -10.89 25.48 6.26
N ASP A 23 -9.85 24.70 6.55
CA ASP A 23 -9.30 23.71 5.62
C ASP A 23 -9.20 22.33 6.28
N GLU A 24 -9.96 21.36 5.79
CA GLU A 24 -9.99 19.99 6.31
C GLU A 24 -8.65 19.25 6.21
N HIS A 25 -7.80 19.63 5.26
CA HIS A 25 -6.52 18.99 4.97
C HIS A 25 -5.34 19.59 5.74
N GLN A 26 -5.53 20.76 6.38
CA GLN A 26 -4.48 21.44 7.12
C GLN A 26 -4.41 21.02 8.59
N SER A 27 -3.19 21.09 9.15
CA SER A 27 -2.96 20.77 10.56
C SER A 27 -3.81 21.65 11.48
N GLY A 28 -4.39 21.05 12.51
CA GLY A 28 -5.27 21.77 13.44
C GLY A 28 -6.73 21.82 13.02
N TYR A 29 -7.12 21.22 11.87
CA TYR A 29 -8.52 21.22 11.46
C TYR A 29 -9.46 20.60 12.49
N LEU A 30 -10.55 21.28 12.76
CA LEU A 30 -11.67 20.81 13.57
C LEU A 30 -12.96 21.41 12.97
N PRO A 31 -14.06 20.64 12.83
CA PRO A 31 -15.31 21.19 12.32
C PRO A 31 -15.78 22.41 13.13
N ALA A 32 -16.25 23.46 12.45
CA ALA A 32 -16.69 24.71 13.08
C ALA A 32 -17.76 24.51 14.16
N SER A 33 -18.60 23.48 14.01
CA SER A 33 -19.63 23.08 14.97
C SER A 33 -19.06 22.62 16.32
N VAL A 34 -17.81 22.17 16.35
CA VAL A 34 -17.07 21.73 17.55
C VAL A 34 -16.19 22.86 18.06
N LEU A 35 -15.55 23.62 17.16
CA LEU A 35 -14.68 24.75 17.51
C LEU A 35 -15.47 25.88 18.21
N GLY A 36 -16.66 26.21 17.71
CA GLY A 36 -17.49 27.31 18.24
C GLY A 36 -18.24 27.01 19.55
N LYS A 37 -18.24 25.76 20.02
CA LYS A 37 -19.00 25.33 21.21
C LYS A 37 -18.16 25.15 22.47
N LYS A 38 -16.83 25.29 22.39
CA LYS A 38 -15.91 24.90 23.46
C LYS A 38 -15.12 26.08 23.99
N SER A 39 -14.90 26.10 25.30
CA SER A 39 -14.14 27.15 26.00
C SER A 39 -12.64 26.87 25.94
N SER A 40 -11.83 27.91 26.14
CA SER A 40 -10.35 27.86 26.15
C SER A 40 -9.71 26.97 27.24
N GLU A 41 -10.51 26.29 28.06
CA GLU A 41 -10.05 25.41 29.15
C GLU A 41 -10.29 23.92 28.85
N GLU A 42 -10.96 23.59 27.74
CA GLU A 42 -11.16 22.19 27.36
C GLU A 42 -9.96 21.61 26.60
N LEU A 43 -9.59 20.38 26.96
CA LEU A 43 -8.60 19.57 26.27
C LEU A 43 -9.14 19.17 24.88
N ILE A 44 -8.68 19.85 23.82
CA ILE A 44 -9.19 19.67 22.46
C ILE A 44 -8.12 19.05 21.54
N TYR A 45 -8.54 18.02 20.82
CA TYR A 45 -7.79 17.43 19.72
C TYR A 45 -8.34 17.94 18.39
N CYS A 46 -7.47 18.24 17.43
CA CYS A 46 -7.88 18.39 16.04
C CYS A 46 -8.39 17.05 15.48
N LYS A 47 -9.09 17.09 14.34
CA LYS A 47 -9.62 15.90 13.66
C LYS A 47 -8.55 14.82 13.49
N ARG A 48 -7.33 15.18 13.09
CA ARG A 48 -6.19 14.28 12.96
C ARG A 48 -5.83 13.59 14.27
N CYS A 49 -5.56 14.36 15.33
CA CYS A 49 -5.19 13.80 16.63
C CYS A 49 -6.33 13.02 17.30
N PHE A 50 -7.57 13.43 17.05
CA PHE A 50 -8.75 12.69 17.52
C PHE A 50 -8.84 11.32 16.83
N ARG A 51 -8.67 11.27 15.50
CA ARG A 51 -8.67 10.00 14.75
C ARG A 51 -7.48 9.12 15.09
N LEU A 52 -6.30 9.70 15.26
CA LEU A 52 -5.13 9.01 15.80
C LEU A 52 -5.42 8.39 17.16
N ARG A 53 -6.06 9.12 18.08
CA ARG A 53 -6.29 8.63 19.44
C ARG A 53 -7.41 7.59 19.55
N HIS A 54 -8.48 7.75 18.77
CA HIS A 54 -9.67 6.90 18.86
C HIS A 54 -9.68 5.76 17.84
N TYR A 55 -8.97 5.92 16.73
CA TYR A 55 -8.95 4.96 15.63
C TYR A 55 -7.53 4.52 15.24
N ASN A 56 -6.45 5.03 15.88
CA ASN A 56 -5.05 4.79 15.48
C ASN A 56 -4.78 5.08 13.98
N GLU A 57 -5.56 5.97 13.39
CA GLU A 57 -5.42 6.38 11.99
C GLU A 57 -4.46 7.57 11.90
N VAL A 58 -3.21 7.32 11.51
CA VAL A 58 -2.29 8.37 11.05
C VAL A 58 -2.84 8.86 9.72
N GLN A 59 -3.17 10.15 9.61
CA GLN A 59 -3.44 10.74 8.29
C GLN A 59 -2.14 10.68 7.49
N ASP A 60 -2.18 9.92 6.38
CA ASP A 60 -1.11 9.87 5.40
C ASP A 60 -0.87 11.30 4.89
N ILE A 61 0.36 11.79 5.06
CA ILE A 61 0.77 13.06 4.47
C ILE A 61 1.05 12.76 3.01
N GLU A 62 0.40 13.48 2.09
CA GLU A 62 0.84 13.50 0.70
C GLU A 62 2.21 14.16 0.66
N LEU A 63 3.27 13.36 0.77
CA LEU A 63 4.61 13.81 0.46
C LEU A 63 4.71 13.88 -1.06
N ASP A 64 5.15 15.03 -1.57
CA ASP A 64 5.60 15.09 -2.95
C ASP A 64 6.92 14.30 -3.10
N ASP A 65 7.31 14.03 -4.35
CA ASP A 65 8.50 13.23 -4.63
C ASP A 65 9.76 13.90 -4.01
N ASP A 66 9.82 15.23 -3.91
CA ASP A 66 10.99 15.96 -3.41
C ASP A 66 11.11 15.93 -1.87
N ASP A 67 10.01 16.06 -1.15
CA ASP A 67 9.95 15.94 0.32
C ASP A 67 10.34 14.53 0.76
N PHE A 68 9.89 13.52 0.03
CA PHE A 68 10.31 12.14 0.27
C PHE A 68 11.80 11.94 -0.01
N LEU A 69 12.31 12.48 -1.11
CA LEU A 69 13.73 12.43 -1.44
C LEU A 69 14.59 13.09 -0.36
N ASN A 70 14.16 14.24 0.17
CA ASN A 70 14.82 14.92 1.27
C ASN A 70 14.80 14.09 2.55
N MET A 71 13.65 13.51 2.90
CA MET A 71 13.55 12.61 4.04
C MET A 71 14.46 11.39 3.90
N LEU A 72 14.50 10.77 2.72
CA LEU A 72 15.40 9.65 2.46
C LEU A 72 16.88 10.06 2.48
N HIS A 73 17.20 11.28 2.06
CA HIS A 73 18.54 11.84 2.16
C HIS A 73 18.98 12.01 3.61
N GLU A 74 18.09 12.41 4.53
CA GLU A 74 18.37 12.41 5.97
C GLU A 74 18.74 11.01 6.46
N LEU A 75 18.00 9.97 6.03
CA LEU A 75 18.28 8.58 6.41
C LEU A 75 19.66 8.08 5.93
N SER A 76 20.20 8.65 4.86
CA SER A 76 21.52 8.27 4.34
C SER A 76 22.67 8.61 5.30
N ALA A 77 22.48 9.60 6.18
CA ALA A 77 23.48 10.10 7.10
C ALA A 77 23.49 9.34 8.44
N GLU A 78 22.41 8.62 8.75
CA GLU A 78 22.26 7.86 9.98
C GLU A 78 22.96 6.50 9.90
N ASN A 79 23.38 5.94 11.04
CA ASN A 79 23.86 4.55 11.13
C ASN A 79 22.70 3.62 11.51
N ALA A 80 21.94 3.20 10.50
CA ALA A 80 20.65 2.55 10.69
C ALA A 80 20.47 1.29 9.84
N LEU A 81 19.51 0.45 10.21
CA LEU A 81 18.93 -0.59 9.36
C LEU A 81 17.64 -0.04 8.73
N ILE A 82 17.55 -0.07 7.39
CA ILE A 82 16.34 0.33 6.68
C ILE A 82 15.49 -0.91 6.41
N VAL A 83 14.28 -0.93 6.95
CA VAL A 83 13.29 -1.99 6.71
C VAL A 83 12.29 -1.46 5.68
N ASN A 84 12.37 -1.96 4.45
CA ASN A 84 11.44 -1.61 3.39
C ASN A 84 10.31 -2.65 3.29
N VAL A 85 9.10 -2.22 3.62
CA VAL A 85 7.88 -3.04 3.59
C VAL A 85 7.26 -2.97 2.20
N VAL A 86 7.07 -4.12 1.58
CA VAL A 86 6.46 -4.28 0.25
C VAL A 86 5.23 -5.19 0.33
N ASP A 87 4.27 -4.99 -0.56
CA ASP A 87 3.09 -5.84 -0.69
C ASP A 87 3.36 -6.97 -1.69
N LEU A 88 3.23 -8.23 -1.28
CA LEU A 88 3.39 -9.38 -2.19
C LEU A 88 2.37 -9.39 -3.34
N PHE A 89 1.18 -8.86 -3.11
CA PHE A 89 0.10 -8.84 -4.09
C PHE A 89 0.22 -7.69 -5.08
N ASP A 90 0.84 -6.58 -4.67
CA ASP A 90 1.13 -5.40 -5.49
C ASP A 90 2.62 -5.01 -5.42
N PHE A 91 3.50 -5.97 -5.74
CA PHE A 91 4.95 -5.79 -5.60
C PHE A 91 5.48 -4.60 -6.42
N SER A 92 5.09 -4.50 -7.68
CA SER A 92 5.57 -3.45 -8.58
C SER A 92 5.11 -2.05 -8.13
N GLY A 93 3.89 -1.94 -7.57
CA GLY A 93 3.37 -0.70 -7.00
C GLY A 93 3.90 -0.38 -5.60
N SER A 94 4.50 -1.35 -4.89
CA SER A 94 4.99 -1.15 -3.52
C SER A 94 6.50 -0.98 -3.41
N ILE A 95 7.25 -1.28 -4.47
CA ILE A 95 8.70 -1.11 -4.47
C ILE A 95 9.07 0.36 -4.62
N ILE A 96 9.89 0.87 -3.69
CA ILE A 96 10.41 2.24 -3.74
C ILE A 96 11.64 2.26 -4.66
N LEU A 97 11.48 2.83 -5.85
CA LEU A 97 12.57 2.96 -6.82
C LEU A 97 13.67 3.89 -6.27
N GLY A 98 14.92 3.51 -6.46
CA GLY A 98 16.06 4.32 -6.04
C GLY A 98 16.38 4.27 -4.55
N ILE A 99 15.62 3.52 -3.72
CA ILE A 99 15.87 3.39 -2.28
C ILE A 99 17.34 3.02 -1.96
N GLN A 100 17.98 2.20 -2.79
CA GLN A 100 19.40 1.83 -2.64
C GLN A 100 20.34 3.05 -2.67
N ARG A 101 20.05 4.05 -3.49
CA ARG A 101 20.85 5.27 -3.61
C ARG A 101 20.75 6.09 -2.32
N PHE A 102 19.57 6.15 -1.72
CA PHE A 102 19.33 6.94 -0.52
C PHE A 102 19.68 6.20 0.77
N ALA A 103 19.59 4.88 0.78
CA ALA A 103 20.14 4.09 1.88
C ALA A 103 21.65 4.31 2.04
N GLY A 104 22.37 4.65 0.96
CA GLY A 104 23.82 4.85 1.01
C GLY A 104 24.52 3.57 1.42
N SER A 105 25.22 3.61 2.57
CA SER A 105 25.85 2.43 3.18
C SER A 105 24.95 1.66 4.14
N ASN A 106 23.75 2.17 4.44
CA ASN A 106 22.85 1.50 5.36
C ASN A 106 22.32 0.20 4.75
N PRO A 107 22.35 -0.91 5.51
CA PRO A 107 21.75 -2.16 5.07
C PRO A 107 20.24 -1.98 4.86
N ILE A 108 19.74 -2.66 3.83
CA ILE A 108 18.31 -2.70 3.52
C ILE A 108 17.79 -4.11 3.80
N LEU A 109 16.75 -4.20 4.59
CA LEU A 109 15.97 -5.40 4.81
C LEU A 109 14.64 -5.28 4.05
N ILE A 110 14.23 -6.32 3.33
CA ILE A 110 12.94 -6.34 2.66
C ILE A 110 11.97 -7.17 3.46
N VAL A 111 10.79 -6.59 3.74
CA VAL A 111 9.69 -7.27 4.40
C VAL A 111 8.53 -7.36 3.42
N ALA A 112 8.38 -8.54 2.82
CA ALA A 112 7.30 -8.87 1.91
C ALA A 112 6.05 -9.25 2.73
N ASN A 113 5.17 -8.25 2.93
CA ASN A 113 3.97 -8.36 3.72
C ASN A 113 2.80 -8.98 2.94
N LYS A 114 1.72 -9.30 3.67
CA LYS A 114 0.49 -9.90 3.17
C LYS A 114 0.68 -11.31 2.59
N SER A 115 1.63 -12.06 3.14
CA SER A 115 1.90 -13.44 2.71
C SER A 115 0.72 -14.39 2.93
N ASP A 116 -0.20 -14.04 3.84
CA ASP A 116 -1.45 -14.74 4.11
C ASP A 116 -2.47 -14.68 2.96
N LEU A 117 -2.32 -13.73 2.03
CA LEU A 117 -3.17 -13.62 0.85
C LEU A 117 -2.77 -14.58 -0.26
N LEU A 118 -1.54 -15.10 -0.25
CA LEU A 118 -1.06 -16.05 -1.25
C LEU A 118 -1.67 -17.44 -1.04
N PRO A 119 -1.93 -18.21 -2.11
CA PRO A 119 -2.36 -19.60 -2.00
C PRO A 119 -1.43 -20.43 -1.12
N LYS A 120 -1.99 -21.17 -0.16
CA LYS A 120 -1.23 -21.97 0.82
C LYS A 120 -0.39 -23.09 0.21
N SER A 121 -0.66 -23.45 -1.05
CA SER A 121 0.14 -24.41 -1.81
C SER A 121 1.53 -23.87 -2.18
N LEU A 122 1.74 -22.56 -2.12
CA LEU A 122 3.02 -21.93 -2.42
C LEU A 122 3.99 -22.14 -1.27
N GLN A 123 5.19 -22.62 -1.61
CA GLN A 123 6.26 -22.77 -0.64
C GLN A 123 6.89 -21.41 -0.34
N GLU A 124 6.98 -21.05 0.93
CA GLU A 124 7.59 -19.78 1.40
C GLU A 124 9.00 -19.57 0.80
N GLY A 125 9.82 -20.62 0.70
CA GLY A 125 11.15 -20.53 0.12
C GLY A 125 11.15 -20.05 -1.35
N LYS A 126 10.17 -20.49 -2.15
CA LYS A 126 10.01 -20.06 -3.55
C LYS A 126 9.55 -18.61 -3.64
N VAL A 127 8.60 -18.21 -2.80
CA VAL A 127 8.11 -16.83 -2.74
C VAL A 127 9.24 -15.89 -2.33
N ARG A 128 10.02 -16.25 -1.29
CA ARG A 128 11.19 -15.47 -0.86
C ARG A 128 12.24 -15.35 -1.96
N GLN A 129 12.54 -16.45 -2.67
CA GLN A 129 13.47 -16.41 -3.81
C GLN A 129 12.94 -15.48 -4.91
N TRP A 130 11.66 -15.58 -5.26
CA TRP A 130 11.04 -14.72 -6.26
C TRP A 130 11.13 -13.25 -5.84
N VAL A 131 10.80 -12.90 -4.59
CA VAL A 131 10.93 -11.53 -4.08
C VAL A 131 12.37 -11.05 -4.20
N THR A 132 13.34 -11.89 -3.83
CA THR A 132 14.77 -11.56 -3.94
C THR A 132 15.16 -11.26 -5.40
N GLU A 133 14.73 -12.09 -6.35
CA GLU A 133 14.96 -11.89 -7.78
C GLU A 133 14.33 -10.58 -8.28
N GLN A 134 13.09 -10.27 -7.86
CA GLN A 134 12.41 -9.03 -8.23
C GLN A 134 13.13 -7.81 -7.66
N VAL A 135 13.39 -7.77 -6.35
CA VAL A 135 14.14 -6.68 -5.70
C VAL A 135 15.48 -6.45 -6.39
N HIS A 136 16.18 -7.53 -6.76
CA HIS A 136 17.44 -7.43 -7.50
C HIS A 136 17.31 -6.79 -8.89
N SER A 137 16.21 -7.06 -9.59
CA SER A 137 15.93 -6.49 -10.91
C SER A 137 15.68 -4.98 -10.86
N TYR A 138 15.20 -4.47 -9.72
CA TYR A 138 15.05 -3.04 -9.43
C TYR A 138 16.34 -2.38 -8.92
N GLY A 139 17.48 -3.08 -8.94
CA GLY A 139 18.78 -2.54 -8.54
C GLY A 139 18.99 -2.46 -7.03
N ILE A 140 18.10 -3.04 -6.23
CA ILE A 140 18.21 -3.09 -4.77
C ILE A 140 18.97 -4.36 -4.38
N ARG A 141 19.80 -4.28 -3.34
CA ARG A 141 20.59 -5.39 -2.82
C ARG A 141 20.28 -5.57 -1.34
N PRO A 142 19.24 -6.35 -0.99
CA PRO A 142 18.84 -6.51 0.38
C PRO A 142 19.83 -7.41 1.14
N GLN A 143 20.03 -7.11 2.42
CA GLN A 143 20.74 -7.98 3.37
C GLN A 143 19.99 -9.31 3.50
N ASN A 144 18.66 -9.23 3.65
CA ASN A 144 17.78 -10.39 3.70
C ASN A 144 16.34 -10.03 3.28
N VAL A 145 15.54 -11.05 3.00
CA VAL A 145 14.13 -10.94 2.63
C VAL A 145 13.29 -11.80 3.55
N TYR A 146 12.34 -11.17 4.24
CA TYR A 146 11.39 -11.84 5.13
C TYR A 146 9.99 -11.79 4.55
N LEU A 147 9.27 -12.91 4.64
CA LEU A 147 7.83 -12.95 4.37
C LEU A 147 7.10 -12.73 5.70
N THR A 148 6.08 -11.88 5.70
CA THR A 148 5.27 -11.65 6.90
C THR A 148 3.80 -11.46 6.57
N SER A 149 2.97 -11.69 7.57
CA SER A 149 1.58 -11.27 7.63
C SER A 149 1.42 -10.37 8.84
N ALA A 150 1.36 -9.05 8.64
CA ALA A 150 1.17 -8.07 9.71
C ALA A 150 -0.08 -8.33 10.56
N LEU A 151 -1.11 -8.99 10.01
CA LEU A 151 -2.33 -9.39 10.72
C LEU A 151 -2.14 -10.62 11.63
N ASN A 152 -1.01 -11.31 11.55
CA ASN A 152 -0.73 -12.52 12.30
C ASN A 152 0.36 -12.26 13.35
N LYS A 153 -0.03 -12.25 14.63
CA LYS A 153 0.88 -11.99 15.77
C LYS A 153 2.13 -12.88 15.74
N GLN A 154 1.99 -14.18 15.50
CA GLN A 154 3.12 -15.13 15.46
C GLN A 154 4.07 -14.87 14.29
N SER A 155 3.54 -14.40 13.15
CA SER A 155 4.36 -14.00 12.00
C SER A 155 5.21 -12.78 12.35
N VAL A 156 4.63 -11.81 13.05
CA VAL A 156 5.33 -10.59 13.48
C VAL A 156 6.34 -10.89 14.58
N GLU A 157 6.01 -11.74 15.56
CA GLU A 157 6.96 -12.20 16.60
C GLU A 157 8.22 -12.83 15.98
N LYS A 158 8.06 -13.78 15.05
CA LYS A 158 9.19 -14.37 14.32
C LYS A 158 10.00 -13.34 13.54
N PHE A 159 9.34 -12.37 12.92
CA PHE A 159 10.02 -11.30 12.21
C PHE A 159 10.83 -10.42 13.18
N MET A 160 10.30 -10.09 14.36
CA MET A 160 11.02 -9.28 15.35
C MET A 160 12.26 -10.00 15.90
N GLU A 161 12.18 -11.31 16.15
CA GLU A 161 13.36 -12.11 16.55
C GLU A 161 14.49 -12.06 15.52
N GLU A 162 14.13 -12.05 14.23
CA GLU A 162 15.07 -11.96 13.13
C GLU A 162 15.59 -10.53 12.95
N LEU A 163 14.71 -9.53 13.06
CA LEU A 163 15.05 -8.11 12.99
C LEU A 163 16.09 -7.73 14.05
N ASP A 164 15.96 -8.26 15.27
CA ASP A 164 16.90 -8.00 16.36
C ASP A 164 18.31 -8.53 16.05
N LYS A 165 18.42 -9.66 15.35
CA LYS A 165 19.70 -10.20 14.88
C LYS A 165 20.27 -9.36 13.74
N GLU A 166 19.43 -8.98 12.79
CA GLU A 166 19.84 -8.30 11.55
C GLU A 166 20.25 -6.84 11.77
N ARG A 167 19.66 -6.16 12.77
CA ARG A 167 19.95 -4.75 13.07
C ARG A 167 21.33 -4.52 13.69
N GLN A 168 21.95 -5.53 14.32
CA GLN A 168 23.30 -5.45 14.90
C GLN A 168 23.51 -4.20 15.80
N GLY A 169 22.52 -3.87 16.63
CA GLY A 169 22.57 -2.71 17.53
C GLY A 169 22.40 -1.34 16.84
N LYS A 170 21.86 -1.30 15.63
CA LYS A 170 21.49 -0.06 14.92
C LYS A 170 20.03 0.32 15.16
N ASP A 171 19.73 1.60 14.96
CA ASP A 171 18.35 2.08 14.88
C ASP A 171 17.67 1.53 13.63
N VAL A 172 16.35 1.33 13.69
CA VAL A 172 15.58 0.71 12.61
C VAL A 172 14.63 1.73 12.01
N TYR A 173 14.70 1.97 10.71
CA TYR A 173 13.76 2.85 10.01
C TYR A 173 12.86 2.04 9.11
N VAL A 174 11.55 2.08 9.38
CA VAL A 174 10.56 1.36 8.60
C VAL A 174 10.00 2.29 7.52
N VAL A 175 10.23 1.93 6.27
CA VAL A 175 9.77 2.66 5.07
C VAL A 175 8.86 1.77 4.23
N GLY A 176 8.00 2.38 3.43
CA GLY A 176 7.11 1.66 2.53
C GLY A 176 6.12 2.59 1.87
N THR A 177 5.52 2.16 0.76
CA THR A 177 4.44 2.93 0.13
C THR A 177 3.17 2.84 0.96
N THR A 178 2.18 3.68 0.66
CA THR A 178 0.84 3.52 1.23
C THR A 178 0.26 2.16 0.89
N ASN A 179 -0.62 1.66 1.75
CA ASN A 179 -1.34 0.38 1.60
C ASN A 179 -0.49 -0.92 1.62
N VAL A 180 0.84 -0.85 1.80
CA VAL A 180 1.68 -2.08 1.97
C VAL A 180 1.44 -2.80 3.30
N GLY A 181 0.74 -2.15 4.24
CA GLY A 181 0.50 -2.65 5.59
C GLY A 181 1.60 -2.29 6.59
N LYS A 182 2.40 -1.25 6.32
CA LYS A 182 3.39 -0.68 7.25
C LYS A 182 2.75 -0.34 8.60
N SER A 183 1.69 0.46 8.61
CA SER A 183 1.01 0.87 9.85
C SER A 183 0.41 -0.34 10.61
N THR A 184 -0.09 -1.35 9.89
CA THR A 184 -0.55 -2.61 10.50
C THR A 184 0.61 -3.36 11.16
N LEU A 185 1.76 -3.44 10.50
CA LEU A 185 2.97 -4.08 11.04
C LEU A 185 3.46 -3.35 12.29
N ILE A 186 3.57 -2.03 12.23
CA ILE A 186 3.99 -1.19 13.36
C ILE A 186 3.04 -1.33 14.54
N ASN A 187 1.72 -1.25 14.31
CA ASN A 187 0.73 -1.43 15.38
C ASN A 187 0.82 -2.82 16.02
N GLN A 188 1.08 -3.86 15.22
CA GLN A 188 1.26 -5.21 15.74
C GLN A 188 2.54 -5.33 16.58
N ILE A 189 3.64 -4.70 16.16
CA ILE A 189 4.89 -4.61 16.93
C ILE A 189 4.65 -3.93 18.28
N ILE A 190 3.99 -2.77 18.28
CA ILE A 190 3.63 -2.04 19.52
C ILE A 190 2.80 -2.91 20.44
N SER A 191 1.79 -3.62 19.90
CA SER A 191 0.94 -4.52 20.69
C SER A 191 1.72 -5.67 21.31
N ILE A 192 2.69 -6.24 20.61
CA ILE A 192 3.51 -7.33 21.15
C ILE A 192 4.44 -6.80 22.26
N ALA A 193 5.06 -5.65 22.03
CA ALA A 193 5.95 -5.01 23.02
C ALA A 193 5.22 -4.59 24.30
N ALA A 194 3.95 -4.16 24.19
CA ALA A 194 3.13 -3.80 25.34
C ALA A 194 2.65 -5.00 26.18
N ASP A 195 2.54 -6.20 25.58
CA ASP A 195 2.15 -7.43 26.26
C ASP A 195 3.30 -8.05 27.09
N THR A 196 4.55 -7.72 26.78
CA THR A 196 5.73 -8.15 27.55
C THR A 196 5.90 -7.26 28.80
N GLU A 197 5.94 -7.87 30.00
CA GLU A 197 5.97 -7.21 31.32
C GLU A 197 7.19 -6.30 31.63
N ASN A 198 7.96 -5.87 30.63
CA ASN A 198 8.98 -4.84 30.78
C ASN A 198 8.33 -3.45 30.66
N THR A 199 7.88 -2.94 31.81
CA THR A 199 7.74 -1.53 32.18
C THR A 199 8.00 -0.50 31.06
N ILE A 200 6.96 -0.17 30.30
CA ILE A 200 6.98 1.00 29.41
C ILE A 200 6.63 2.23 30.26
N THR A 201 7.58 2.66 31.08
CA THR A 201 7.62 4.01 31.63
C THR A 201 8.55 4.85 30.77
N THR A 202 8.01 5.46 29.71
CA THR A 202 8.32 6.83 29.26
C THR A 202 7.50 7.15 28.00
N SER A 203 6.64 8.16 28.13
CA SER A 203 5.95 8.93 27.08
C SER A 203 5.62 8.23 25.75
N TYR A 204 4.43 7.63 25.67
CA TYR A 204 3.69 7.44 24.40
C TYR A 204 3.20 8.78 23.82
N PHE A 205 4.07 9.78 23.74
CA PHE A 205 3.71 11.10 23.21
C PHE A 205 4.41 11.35 21.88
N PRO A 206 3.65 11.54 20.79
CA PRO A 206 4.20 11.94 19.50
C PRO A 206 4.79 13.34 19.64
N GLY A 207 6.11 13.43 19.53
CA GLY A 207 6.84 14.68 19.62
C GLY A 207 7.85 14.79 18.50
N THR A 208 7.42 14.94 17.24
CA THR A 208 8.34 15.39 16.18
C THR A 208 7.65 16.25 15.14
N THR A 209 8.43 17.21 14.65
CA THR A 209 8.12 18.26 13.66
C THR A 209 7.67 17.72 12.29
N LEU A 210 7.69 16.40 12.07
CA LEU A 210 7.42 15.72 10.78
C LEU A 210 6.59 14.42 10.89
N GLY A 211 6.02 14.08 12.06
CA GLY A 211 5.09 12.94 12.16
C GLY A 211 5.73 11.53 12.17
N LYS A 212 6.97 11.40 12.67
CA LYS A 212 7.65 10.11 12.89
C LYS A 212 7.19 9.51 14.23
N ILE A 213 6.97 8.19 14.30
CA ILE A 213 6.67 7.46 15.55
C ILE A 213 7.93 6.70 15.97
N GLU A 214 8.41 6.91 17.19
CA GLU A 214 9.58 6.21 17.73
C GLU A 214 9.11 5.15 18.75
N ILE A 215 9.57 3.92 18.57
CA ILE A 215 9.29 2.78 19.44
C ILE A 215 10.61 2.33 20.06
N PRO A 216 10.76 2.39 21.39
CA PRO A 216 11.99 1.96 22.05
C PRO A 216 12.20 0.44 21.90
N LEU A 217 13.46 0.06 21.71
CA LEU A 217 13.96 -1.32 21.71
C LEU A 217 14.78 -1.58 22.98
N ASP A 218 15.11 -2.84 23.26
CA ASP A 218 15.73 -3.28 24.52
C ASP A 218 17.16 -2.74 24.79
N ASP A 219 17.82 -2.11 23.80
CA ASP A 219 19.21 -1.65 23.84
C ASP A 219 19.38 -0.13 23.63
N ASP A 220 18.44 0.68 24.13
CA ASP A 220 18.40 2.14 23.94
C ASP A 220 18.33 2.58 22.47
N LYS A 221 17.96 1.66 21.57
CA LYS A 221 17.72 1.91 20.15
C LYS A 221 16.24 2.14 19.89
N VAL A 222 15.96 2.74 18.74
CA VAL A 222 14.58 3.04 18.34
C VAL A 222 14.24 2.39 17.00
N LEU A 223 12.98 1.94 16.91
CA LEU A 223 12.31 1.68 15.66
C LEU A 223 11.49 2.92 15.30
N VAL A 224 11.80 3.51 14.15
CA VAL A 224 11.20 4.75 13.65
C VAL A 224 10.24 4.40 12.51
N ASP A 225 8.95 4.68 12.72
CA ASP A 225 7.96 4.69 11.65
C ASP A 225 8.08 5.97 10.82
N THR A 226 8.17 5.80 9.51
CA THR A 226 8.21 6.91 8.55
C THR A 226 6.85 7.09 7.89
N PRO A 227 6.45 8.30 7.48
CA PRO A 227 5.25 8.49 6.67
C PRO A 227 5.28 7.59 5.41
N GLY A 228 4.12 7.02 5.04
CA GLY A 228 4.02 6.16 3.86
C GLY A 228 4.07 6.97 2.56
N ILE A 229 4.68 6.40 1.52
CA ILE A 229 4.82 7.07 0.21
C ILE A 229 3.61 6.78 -0.66
N ILE A 230 2.95 7.82 -1.14
CA ILE A 230 1.81 7.69 -2.05
C ILE A 230 2.32 7.49 -3.47
N GLN A 231 2.17 6.28 -4.01
CA GLN A 231 2.48 6.02 -5.42
C GLN A 231 1.27 6.27 -6.31
N LYS A 232 1.23 7.41 -6.99
CA LYS A 232 0.12 7.82 -7.88
C LYS A 232 -0.26 6.79 -8.96
N SER A 233 0.63 5.84 -9.27
CA SER A 233 0.37 4.75 -10.21
C SER A 233 -0.45 3.58 -9.66
N GLN A 234 -0.72 3.52 -8.36
CA GLN A 234 -1.58 2.50 -7.78
C GLN A 234 -3.06 2.83 -8.02
N LEU A 235 -3.84 1.82 -8.42
CA LEU A 235 -5.28 1.96 -8.62
C LEU A 235 -6.03 2.40 -7.36
N SER A 236 -5.52 2.07 -6.17
CA SER A 236 -6.13 2.43 -4.88
C SER A 236 -6.29 3.94 -4.65
N HIS A 237 -5.50 4.78 -5.33
CA HIS A 237 -5.65 6.25 -5.25
C HIS A 237 -6.89 6.77 -5.95
N TYR A 238 -7.45 5.97 -6.86
CA TYR A 238 -8.62 6.33 -7.65
C TYR A 238 -9.90 5.65 -7.14
N LEU A 239 -9.89 5.08 -5.93
CA LEU A 239 -11.04 4.35 -5.41
C LEU A 239 -11.52 4.96 -4.10
N ASP A 240 -12.84 4.99 -3.93
CA ASP A 240 -13.42 5.29 -2.64
C ASP A 240 -13.20 4.12 -1.65
N ALA A 241 -13.52 4.37 -0.38
CA ALA A 241 -13.29 3.41 0.67
C ALA A 241 -14.15 2.14 0.56
N GLU A 242 -15.27 2.13 -0.16
CA GLU A 242 -16.08 0.91 -0.34
C GLU A 242 -15.55 0.07 -1.50
N ASP A 243 -15.23 0.70 -2.62
CA ASP A 243 -14.62 0.05 -3.77
C ASP A 243 -13.25 -0.53 -3.41
N LEU A 244 -12.47 0.18 -2.58
CA LEU A 244 -11.18 -0.31 -2.08
C LEU A 244 -11.30 -1.64 -1.32
N LYS A 245 -12.40 -1.85 -0.60
CA LYS A 245 -12.65 -3.12 0.14
C LYS A 245 -12.92 -4.28 -0.79
N ILE A 246 -13.54 -4.03 -1.94
CA ILE A 246 -13.86 -5.05 -2.94
C ILE A 246 -12.58 -5.47 -3.67
N VAL A 247 -11.73 -4.51 -4.06
CA VAL A 247 -10.51 -4.80 -4.83
C VAL A 247 -9.38 -5.36 -3.97
N THR A 248 -9.30 -4.99 -2.70
CA THR A 248 -8.22 -5.42 -1.80
C THR A 248 -8.54 -6.81 -1.24
N PRO A 249 -7.73 -7.84 -1.51
CA PRO A 249 -7.98 -9.15 -0.93
C PRO A 249 -7.81 -9.12 0.59
N ARG A 250 -8.74 -9.75 1.31
CA ARG A 250 -8.76 -9.84 2.79
C ARG A 250 -8.54 -11.25 3.32
N LYS A 251 -8.50 -12.21 2.41
CA LYS A 251 -8.34 -13.64 2.65
C LYS A 251 -7.52 -14.20 1.50
N GLU A 252 -7.00 -15.41 1.68
CA GLU A 252 -6.34 -16.21 0.65
C GLU A 252 -7.06 -16.08 -0.71
N VAL A 253 -6.31 -15.58 -1.70
CA VAL A 253 -6.80 -15.36 -3.05
C VAL A 253 -6.95 -16.69 -3.76
N LYS A 254 -8.16 -16.96 -4.25
CA LYS A 254 -8.45 -18.18 -5.00
C LYS A 254 -8.14 -17.97 -6.48
N PRO A 255 -7.37 -18.87 -7.13
CA PRO A 255 -7.15 -18.80 -8.57
C PRO A 255 -8.48 -18.93 -9.32
N LYS A 256 -8.81 -17.94 -10.15
CA LYS A 256 -10.00 -17.96 -11.02
C LYS A 256 -9.57 -18.30 -12.45
N ASN A 257 -9.83 -19.54 -12.89
CA ASN A 257 -9.42 -20.04 -14.20
C ASN A 257 -10.42 -19.66 -15.31
N TYR A 258 -9.93 -19.01 -16.37
CA TYR A 258 -10.71 -18.67 -17.56
C TYR A 258 -10.07 -19.26 -18.82
N GLN A 259 -10.80 -20.09 -19.55
CA GLN A 259 -10.38 -20.52 -20.87
C GLN A 259 -10.96 -19.60 -21.94
N LEU A 260 -10.09 -18.82 -22.60
CA LEU A 260 -10.46 -17.83 -23.61
C LEU A 260 -10.05 -18.30 -25.01
N ASN A 261 -10.89 -17.99 -25.99
CA ASN A 261 -10.51 -17.96 -27.39
C ASN A 261 -9.92 -16.58 -27.72
N VAL A 262 -9.21 -16.51 -28.84
CA VAL A 262 -8.80 -15.23 -29.43
C VAL A 262 -10.03 -14.34 -29.62
N ASP A 263 -9.87 -13.03 -29.46
CA ASP A 263 -10.93 -12.01 -29.50
C ASP A 263 -11.95 -12.16 -28.36
N GLN A 264 -11.46 -12.55 -27.18
CA GLN A 264 -12.24 -12.50 -25.95
C GLN A 264 -11.56 -11.66 -24.89
N THR A 265 -12.43 -11.07 -24.07
CA THR A 265 -12.09 -10.05 -23.09
C THR A 265 -12.58 -10.46 -21.71
N LEU A 266 -11.76 -10.18 -20.70
CA LEU A 266 -12.15 -10.18 -19.29
C LEU A 266 -12.16 -8.74 -18.78
N PHE A 267 -13.25 -8.34 -18.13
CA PHE A 267 -13.33 -7.13 -17.32
C PHE A 267 -13.15 -7.50 -15.85
N PHE A 268 -12.38 -6.69 -15.13
CA PHE A 268 -12.17 -6.80 -13.70
C PHE A 268 -12.90 -5.63 -13.03
N GLY A 269 -14.17 -5.88 -12.68
CA GLY A 269 -15.14 -4.81 -12.42
C GLY A 269 -15.23 -3.84 -13.61
N GLY A 270 -15.38 -2.56 -13.31
CA GLY A 270 -15.23 -1.44 -14.25
C GLY A 270 -13.83 -0.81 -14.24
N LEU A 271 -12.86 -1.45 -13.57
CA LEU A 271 -11.54 -0.88 -13.30
C LEU A 271 -10.50 -1.20 -14.35
N ALA A 272 -10.46 -2.45 -14.79
CA ALA A 272 -9.45 -2.92 -15.72
C ALA A 272 -10.03 -3.92 -16.70
N ARG A 273 -9.32 -4.12 -17.80
CA ARG A 273 -9.71 -5.02 -18.88
C ARG A 273 -8.50 -5.80 -19.39
N PHE A 274 -8.72 -7.05 -19.78
CA PHE A 274 -7.72 -7.94 -20.34
C PHE A 274 -8.25 -8.56 -21.64
N ASP A 275 -7.52 -8.40 -22.73
CA ASP A 275 -7.86 -8.91 -24.05
C ASP A 275 -6.88 -9.99 -24.50
N TYR A 276 -7.40 -11.11 -24.99
CA TYR A 276 -6.60 -12.12 -25.68
C TYR A 276 -6.64 -11.86 -27.19
N LEU A 277 -5.57 -11.25 -27.71
CA LEU A 277 -5.53 -10.69 -29.06
C LEU A 277 -5.06 -11.68 -30.12
N MET A 278 -4.05 -12.51 -29.82
CA MET A 278 -3.50 -13.45 -30.79
C MET A 278 -2.94 -14.69 -30.10
N GLY A 279 -3.18 -15.86 -30.67
CA GLY A 279 -2.55 -17.12 -30.28
C GLY A 279 -3.07 -18.31 -31.08
N ARG A 280 -2.50 -19.50 -30.85
CA ARG A 280 -2.77 -20.70 -31.69
C ARG A 280 -4.16 -21.32 -31.48
N GLY A 281 -4.90 -20.88 -30.46
CA GLY A 281 -6.20 -21.42 -30.14
C GLY A 281 -6.67 -21.01 -28.74
N LYS A 282 -7.53 -21.84 -28.17
CA LYS A 282 -8.06 -21.66 -26.82
C LYS A 282 -6.95 -21.79 -25.79
N THR A 283 -6.84 -20.82 -24.90
CA THR A 283 -5.77 -20.71 -23.89
C THR A 283 -6.37 -20.48 -22.51
N SER A 284 -5.72 -21.04 -21.47
CA SER A 284 -6.09 -20.82 -20.07
C SER A 284 -5.38 -19.61 -19.51
N PHE A 285 -6.11 -18.77 -18.79
CA PHE A 285 -5.64 -17.60 -18.06
C PHE A 285 -6.08 -17.72 -16.61
N VAL A 286 -5.15 -17.59 -15.66
CA VAL A 286 -5.45 -17.73 -14.23
C VAL A 286 -5.44 -16.36 -13.59
N CYS A 287 -6.60 -15.88 -13.14
CA CYS A 287 -6.71 -14.57 -12.50
C CYS A 287 -6.50 -14.72 -10.98
N TYR A 288 -5.52 -13.99 -10.45
CA TYR A 288 -5.25 -13.82 -9.03
C TYR A 288 -5.61 -12.39 -8.65
N MET A 289 -6.82 -12.20 -8.14
CA MET A 289 -7.39 -10.91 -7.73
C MET A 289 -8.27 -11.13 -6.50
N SER A 290 -8.79 -10.07 -5.88
CA SER A 290 -9.74 -10.22 -4.79
C SER A 290 -10.87 -11.20 -5.14
N ASN A 291 -11.23 -12.04 -4.17
CA ASN A 291 -12.29 -13.02 -4.33
C ASN A 291 -13.65 -12.33 -4.59
N GLU A 292 -13.83 -11.13 -4.03
CA GLU A 292 -15.05 -10.32 -4.13
C GLU A 292 -15.13 -9.53 -5.44
N LEU A 293 -14.00 -9.34 -6.13
CA LEU A 293 -13.98 -8.66 -7.43
C LEU A 293 -14.70 -9.48 -8.49
N TYR A 294 -15.72 -8.86 -9.10
CA TYR A 294 -16.47 -9.46 -10.20
C TYR A 294 -15.62 -9.47 -11.48
N ILE A 295 -15.57 -10.63 -12.15
CA ILE A 295 -14.88 -10.79 -13.42
C ILE A 295 -15.90 -11.15 -14.49
N HIS A 296 -16.05 -10.26 -15.47
CA HIS A 296 -17.02 -10.41 -16.56
C HIS A 296 -16.32 -10.79 -17.86
N ARG A 297 -16.81 -11.82 -18.55
CA ARG A 297 -16.27 -12.26 -19.84
C ARG A 297 -17.18 -11.84 -20.99
N THR A 298 -16.60 -11.26 -22.03
CA THR A 298 -17.30 -10.92 -23.27
C THR A 298 -16.41 -11.20 -24.50
N LYS A 299 -16.96 -11.00 -25.70
CA LYS A 299 -16.16 -10.94 -26.92
C LYS A 299 -15.53 -9.56 -27.06
N THR A 300 -14.32 -9.48 -27.57
CA THR A 300 -13.59 -8.21 -27.73
C THR A 300 -14.35 -7.22 -28.61
N GLU A 301 -15.06 -7.69 -29.65
CA GLU A 301 -15.90 -6.86 -30.53
C GLU A 301 -17.02 -6.09 -29.78
N LYS A 302 -17.44 -6.57 -28.61
CA LYS A 302 -18.49 -5.95 -27.78
C LYS A 302 -17.95 -5.24 -26.54
N ALA A 303 -16.64 -5.29 -26.31
CA ALA A 303 -16.06 -4.87 -25.05
C ALA A 303 -16.20 -3.35 -24.84
N ASP A 304 -16.01 -2.55 -25.88
CA ASP A 304 -16.12 -1.09 -25.81
C ASP A 304 -17.57 -0.65 -25.51
N GLU A 305 -18.54 -1.14 -26.29
CA GLU A 305 -19.98 -0.88 -26.07
C GLU A 305 -20.44 -1.34 -24.68
N LEU A 306 -19.99 -2.52 -24.23
CA LEU A 306 -20.31 -3.02 -22.90
C LEU A 306 -19.76 -2.09 -21.82
N TYR A 307 -18.52 -1.61 -21.96
CA TYR A 307 -17.91 -0.73 -20.99
C TYR A 307 -18.67 0.60 -20.87
N GLU A 308 -18.98 1.23 -22.01
CA GLU A 308 -19.73 2.49 -22.05
C GLU A 308 -21.13 2.37 -21.43
N THR A 309 -21.83 1.26 -21.68
CA THR A 309 -23.24 1.11 -21.26
C THR A 309 -23.42 0.52 -19.86
N GLN A 310 -22.45 -0.29 -19.40
CA GLN A 310 -22.56 -1.09 -18.18
C GLN A 310 -21.58 -0.73 -17.05
N ARG A 311 -20.61 0.17 -17.29
CA ARG A 311 -19.79 0.73 -16.20
C ARG A 311 -20.68 1.38 -15.14
N GLY A 312 -20.39 1.11 -13.87
CA GLY A 312 -21.23 1.57 -12.74
C GLY A 312 -22.45 0.71 -12.45
N LYS A 313 -22.82 -0.24 -13.33
CA LYS A 313 -23.96 -1.16 -13.16
C LYS A 313 -23.51 -2.60 -13.01
N LEU A 314 -23.24 -3.29 -14.11
CA LEU A 314 -22.72 -4.65 -14.12
C LEU A 314 -21.22 -4.67 -13.89
N LEU A 315 -20.50 -3.69 -14.45
CA LEU A 315 -19.07 -3.56 -14.32
C LEU A 315 -18.77 -2.63 -13.14
N THR A 316 -18.76 -3.22 -11.94
CA THR A 316 -18.47 -2.57 -10.66
C THR A 316 -17.40 -3.36 -9.92
N PRO A 317 -16.56 -2.70 -9.10
CA PRO A 317 -16.42 -1.24 -8.90
C PRO A 317 -15.83 -0.49 -10.12
N PRO A 318 -15.99 0.84 -10.25
CA PRO A 318 -16.73 1.70 -9.36
C PRO A 318 -18.23 1.54 -9.58
N ASN A 319 -19.03 1.80 -8.55
CA ASN A 319 -20.49 1.80 -8.66
C ASN A 319 -21.00 3.14 -9.23
N SER A 320 -22.24 3.18 -9.74
CA SER A 320 -22.82 4.38 -10.35
C SER A 320 -23.04 5.54 -9.37
N GLU A 321 -23.04 5.27 -8.06
CA GLU A 321 -23.17 6.28 -7.00
C GLU A 321 -21.80 6.78 -6.52
N SER A 322 -20.70 6.18 -6.98
CA SER A 322 -19.34 6.59 -6.63
C SER A 322 -19.08 7.97 -7.21
N SER A 323 -18.62 8.88 -6.36
CA SER A 323 -18.21 10.23 -6.77
C SER A 323 -16.88 10.23 -7.52
N VAL A 324 -16.25 9.06 -7.71
CA VAL A 324 -14.90 8.97 -8.25
C VAL A 324 -14.92 8.84 -9.76
N GLU A 325 -14.38 9.87 -10.41
CA GLU A 325 -14.20 9.89 -11.85
C GLU A 325 -12.89 9.18 -12.23
N LEU A 326 -12.98 7.90 -12.65
CA LEU A 326 -11.77 7.21 -13.12
C LEU A 326 -11.36 7.78 -14.49
N PRO A 327 -10.05 8.02 -14.69
CA PRO A 327 -9.49 8.36 -15.99
C PRO A 327 -9.85 7.34 -17.08
N GLU A 328 -9.68 7.76 -18.34
CA GLU A 328 -9.84 6.86 -19.49
C GLU A 328 -8.89 5.66 -19.41
N LEU A 329 -9.36 4.52 -19.93
CA LEU A 329 -8.54 3.31 -19.98
C LEU A 329 -7.46 3.44 -21.05
N LYS A 330 -6.20 3.26 -20.65
CA LYS A 330 -5.05 3.17 -21.54
C LYS A 330 -4.72 1.70 -21.82
N ARG A 331 -4.46 1.39 -23.09
CA ARG A 331 -4.05 0.06 -23.57
C ARG A 331 -2.55 -0.17 -23.42
N TYR A 332 -2.19 -1.33 -22.92
CA TYR A 332 -0.82 -1.85 -22.83
C TYR A 332 -0.76 -3.23 -23.49
N GLU A 333 0.02 -3.37 -24.56
CA GLU A 333 0.14 -4.62 -25.30
C GLU A 333 1.41 -5.38 -24.94
N PHE A 334 1.28 -6.70 -24.80
CA PHE A 334 2.38 -7.58 -24.44
C PHE A 334 2.42 -8.79 -25.36
N LYS A 335 3.61 -9.08 -25.88
CA LYS A 335 3.90 -10.36 -26.52
C LYS A 335 4.53 -11.30 -25.50
N ILE A 336 3.83 -12.37 -25.16
CA ILE A 336 4.27 -13.35 -24.17
C ILE A 336 5.22 -14.34 -24.84
N LYS A 337 6.49 -14.30 -24.45
CA LYS A 337 7.55 -15.18 -24.99
C LYS A 337 7.92 -16.31 -24.03
N GLU A 338 7.61 -16.13 -22.76
CA GLU A 338 7.84 -17.09 -21.68
C GLU A 338 6.67 -16.98 -20.69
N PRO A 339 6.42 -18.02 -19.88
CA PRO A 339 5.37 -17.98 -18.86
C PRO A 339 5.51 -16.75 -17.95
N SER A 340 4.46 -15.93 -17.91
CA SER A 340 4.51 -14.58 -17.33
C SER A 340 3.21 -14.22 -16.61
N ASP A 341 3.32 -13.28 -15.68
CA ASP A 341 2.17 -12.59 -15.08
C ASP A 341 1.99 -11.22 -15.77
N ILE A 342 0.74 -10.91 -16.15
CA ILE A 342 0.32 -9.53 -16.46
C ILE A 342 -0.28 -8.93 -15.20
N VAL A 343 0.40 -7.94 -14.63
CA VAL A 343 0.08 -7.31 -13.35
C VAL A 343 -0.64 -6.00 -13.58
N PHE A 344 -1.79 -5.84 -12.93
CA PHE A 344 -2.54 -4.60 -12.84
C PHE A 344 -2.32 -4.01 -11.45
N SER A 345 -1.56 -2.91 -11.37
CA SER A 345 -1.14 -2.36 -10.06
C SER A 345 -2.36 -2.00 -9.19
N GLY A 346 -2.32 -2.43 -7.94
CA GLY A 346 -3.42 -2.28 -6.98
C GLY A 346 -4.63 -3.22 -7.16
N LEU A 347 -4.63 -4.14 -8.14
CA LEU A 347 -5.77 -5.04 -8.41
C LEU A 347 -5.42 -6.54 -8.35
N GLY A 348 -4.24 -6.90 -8.85
CA GLY A 348 -3.78 -8.29 -8.94
C GLY A 348 -3.17 -8.61 -10.30
N TRP A 349 -3.17 -9.88 -10.70
CA TRP A 349 -2.54 -10.30 -11.96
C TRP A 349 -3.27 -11.43 -12.66
N VAL A 350 -2.95 -11.59 -13.95
CA VAL A 350 -3.32 -12.72 -14.78
C VAL A 350 -2.07 -13.52 -15.09
N SER A 351 -2.00 -14.76 -14.60
CA SER A 351 -0.91 -15.69 -14.89
C SER A 351 -1.17 -16.42 -16.21
N ILE A 352 -0.13 -16.55 -17.02
CA ILE A 352 -0.17 -17.04 -18.40
C ILE A 352 0.97 -18.04 -18.62
N ASP A 353 0.62 -19.32 -18.77
CA ASP A 353 1.59 -20.38 -19.10
C ASP A 353 1.91 -20.45 -20.60
N ALA A 354 1.00 -19.94 -21.43
CA ALA A 354 1.13 -20.01 -22.88
C ALA A 354 2.19 -19.03 -23.40
N ILE A 355 2.91 -19.47 -24.43
CA ILE A 355 3.95 -18.70 -25.12
C ILE A 355 3.53 -18.40 -26.56
N ASP A 356 4.21 -17.43 -27.17
CA ASP A 356 3.95 -16.93 -28.52
C ASP A 356 2.51 -16.40 -28.71
N ILE A 357 1.96 -15.78 -27.66
CA ILE A 357 0.66 -15.11 -27.70
C ILE A 357 0.80 -13.60 -27.51
N THR A 358 -0.22 -12.86 -27.95
CA THR A 358 -0.35 -11.42 -27.71
C THR A 358 -1.58 -11.17 -26.87
N VAL A 359 -1.41 -10.36 -25.82
CA VAL A 359 -2.48 -9.94 -24.91
C VAL A 359 -2.41 -8.43 -24.73
N ALA A 360 -3.52 -7.81 -24.33
CA ALA A 360 -3.52 -6.42 -23.90
C ALA A 360 -4.18 -6.28 -22.53
N GLY A 361 -3.52 -5.53 -21.64
CA GLY A 361 -4.14 -5.05 -20.42
C GLY A 361 -4.54 -3.59 -20.59
N TRP A 362 -5.67 -3.22 -19.99
CA TRP A 362 -6.19 -1.87 -19.96
C TRP A 362 -6.41 -1.47 -18.51
N ALA A 363 -5.93 -0.30 -18.13
CA ALA A 363 -6.11 0.29 -16.81
C ALA A 363 -6.28 1.81 -16.96
N PRO A 364 -6.84 2.51 -15.95
CA PRO A 364 -7.00 3.96 -16.01
C PRO A 364 -5.67 4.65 -16.25
N LEU A 365 -5.67 5.76 -16.98
CA LEU A 365 -4.47 6.56 -17.20
C LEU A 365 -3.82 6.95 -15.86
N GLY A 366 -2.53 6.64 -15.72
CA GLY A 366 -1.78 6.77 -14.47
C GLY A 366 -1.51 5.42 -13.81
N VAL A 367 -2.41 4.45 -13.98
CA VAL A 367 -2.23 3.09 -13.44
C VAL A 367 -1.35 2.24 -14.36
N ASP A 368 -0.38 1.58 -13.76
CA ASP A 368 0.56 0.72 -14.47
C ASP A 368 0.00 -0.68 -14.71
N VAL A 369 0.18 -1.15 -15.96
CA VAL A 369 0.08 -2.55 -16.32
C VAL A 369 1.46 -3.03 -16.73
N THR A 370 1.97 -4.04 -16.05
CA THR A 370 3.34 -4.54 -16.25
C THR A 370 3.37 -6.03 -16.51
N ILE A 371 4.47 -6.50 -17.11
CA ILE A 371 4.75 -7.92 -17.27
C ILE A 371 5.88 -8.31 -16.32
N ARG A 372 5.76 -9.46 -15.67
CA ARG A 372 6.81 -10.02 -14.81
C ARG A 372 6.85 -11.55 -14.92
N LYS A 373 7.92 -12.14 -14.40
CA LYS A 373 8.02 -13.60 -14.21
C LYS A 373 6.94 -14.07 -13.23
N GLN A 374 6.31 -15.21 -13.53
CA GLN A 374 5.27 -15.80 -12.69
C GLN A 374 5.72 -15.94 -11.23
N LEU A 375 4.87 -15.48 -10.32
CA LEU A 375 5.00 -15.74 -8.89
C LEU A 375 4.52 -17.16 -8.53
N ILE A 376 3.48 -17.65 -9.21
CA ILE A 376 2.75 -18.88 -8.87
C ILE A 376 2.91 -19.95 -9.94
#